data_AF-A0A8T3WK09-F1
#
_entry.id   AF-A0A8T3WK09-F1
#
_cell.length_a   1.000
_cell.length_b   1.000
_cell.length_c   1.000
_cell.angle_alpha   90.00
_cell.angle_beta   90.00
_cell.angle_gamma   90.00
#
_symmetry.space_group_name_H-M   'P 1'
#
loop_
_entity.id
_entity.type
_entity.pdbx_description
1 polymer ?
#
loop_
_entity_poly.entity_id
_entity_poly.type
_entity_poly.pdbx_seq_one_letter_code
_entity_poly.pdbx_strand_id
1 'polypeptide(L)' 'MKKPQPVEKQEAAKLSSIKIEQLSRQPIIESSISKSEDGKWVIHKTIITDIKPVSYFEKVLA' A
#
# COMPACT_ATOMS: atom_id res chain seq x y z
N MET A 1 42.44 -0.44 -9.62
CA MET A 1 41.46 -1.04 -10.56
C MET A 1 40.11 -1.12 -9.86
N LYS A 2 39.14 -0.29 -10.23
CA LYS A 2 37.75 -0.39 -9.74
C LYS A 2 37.04 -1.43 -10.60
N LYS A 3 36.58 -2.53 -10.00
CA LYS A 3 35.74 -3.52 -10.69
C LYS A 3 34.43 -2.84 -11.12
N PRO A 4 33.93 -3.03 -12.35
CA PRO A 4 32.63 -2.52 -12.74
C PRO A 4 31.54 -3.27 -11.99
N GLN A 5 30.57 -2.54 -11.42
CA GLN A 5 29.38 -3.14 -10.81
C GLN A 5 28.50 -3.73 -11.92
N PRO A 6 27.84 -4.89 -11.71
CA PRO A 6 26.89 -5.39 -12.69
C PRO A 6 25.65 -4.49 -12.67
N VAL A 7 25.37 -3.85 -13.79
CA VAL A 7 24.09 -3.18 -14.03
C VAL A 7 23.06 -4.29 -14.22
N GLU A 8 22.48 -4.78 -13.13
CA GLU A 8 21.30 -5.65 -13.19
C GLU A 8 20.19 -4.89 -13.90
N LYS A 9 19.95 -5.25 -15.16
CA LYS A 9 18.72 -4.92 -15.87
C LYS A 9 17.56 -5.48 -15.06
N GLN A 10 16.88 -4.62 -14.30
CA GLN A 10 15.57 -4.93 -13.74
C GLN A 10 14.58 -5.04 -14.91
N GLU A 11 14.46 -6.24 -15.47
CA GLU A 11 13.27 -6.63 -16.22
C GLU A 11 12.09 -6.52 -15.23
N ALA A 12 11.35 -5.41 -15.31
CA ALA A 12 10.14 -5.22 -14.51
C ALA A 12 9.22 -6.42 -14.78
N ALA A 13 9.10 -7.31 -13.79
CA ALA A 13 8.28 -8.51 -13.90
C ALA A 13 6.88 -8.12 -14.39
N LYS A 14 6.53 -8.57 -15.60
CA LYS A 14 5.26 -8.19 -16.25
C LYS A 14 4.12 -8.87 -15.50
N LEU A 15 3.44 -8.13 -14.63
CA LEU A 15 2.31 -8.64 -13.85
C LEU A 15 1.16 -9.03 -14.78
N SER A 16 0.45 -10.11 -14.43
CA SER A 16 -0.77 -10.48 -15.14
C SER A 16 -1.85 -9.42 -14.96
N SER A 17 -2.78 -9.29 -15.92
CA SER A 17 -3.91 -8.35 -15.85
C SER A 17 -4.75 -8.54 -14.58
N ILE A 18 -4.99 -9.80 -14.21
CA ILE A 18 -5.70 -10.17 -12.97
C ILE A 18 -4.97 -9.63 -11.75
N LYS A 19 -3.64 -9.72 -11.71
CA LYS A 19 -2.85 -9.22 -10.58
C LYS A 19 -2.90 -7.69 -10.48
N ILE A 20 -2.85 -6.98 -11.60
CA ILE A 20 -2.97 -5.51 -11.63
C ILE A 20 -4.33 -5.07 -11.09
N GLU A 21 -5.40 -5.74 -11.49
CA GLU A 21 -6.75 -5.46 -11.00
C GLU A 21 -6.90 -5.76 -9.50
N GLN A 22 -6.25 -6.82 -8.99
CA GLN A 22 -6.21 -7.08 -7.55
C GLN A 22 -5.45 -6.00 -6.79
N LEU A 23 -4.32 -5.54 -7.33
CA LEU A 23 -3.50 -4.49 -6.72
C LEU A 23 -4.23 -3.14 -6.69
N SER A 24 -5.02 -2.81 -7.73
CA SER A 24 -5.81 -1.57 -7.76
C SER A 24 -6.97 -1.56 -6.76
N ARG A 25 -7.36 -2.73 -6.24
CA ARG A 25 -8.39 -2.89 -5.21
C ARG A 25 -7.83 -3.02 -3.80
N GLN A 26 -6.51 -2.89 -3.61
CA GLN A 26 -5.92 -2.91 -2.28
C GLN A 26 -6.32 -1.65 -1.49
N PRO A 27 -6.50 -1.78 -0.16
CA PRO A 27 -6.68 -0.61 0.68
C PRO A 27 -5.44 0.28 0.64
N ILE A 28 -5.68 1.59 0.72
CA ILE A 28 -4.61 2.55 0.93
C ILE A 28 -4.23 2.47 2.41
N ILE A 29 -2.95 2.19 2.69
CA ILE A 29 -2.42 2.10 4.04
C ILE A 29 -1.52 3.30 4.29
N GLU A 30 -1.90 4.14 5.24
CA GLU A 30 -1.12 5.29 5.70
C GLU A 30 -0.69 5.05 7.13
N SER A 31 0.58 5.30 7.43
CA SER A 31 1.10 5.21 8.79
C SER A 31 1.80 6.51 9.16
N SER A 32 1.57 6.96 10.39
CA SER A 32 2.24 8.11 10.97
C SER A 32 2.75 7.76 12.36
N ILE A 33 4.00 8.11 12.63
CA ILE A 33 4.60 7.97 13.95
C ILE A 33 4.86 9.38 14.49
N SER A 34 4.31 9.68 15.66
CA SER A 34 4.56 10.92 16.38
C SER A 34 4.90 10.65 17.85
N LYS A 35 5.41 11.65 18.54
CA LYS A 35 5.52 11.62 20.00
C LYS A 35 4.28 12.30 20.60
N SER A 36 3.89 11.89 21.81
CA SER A 36 2.94 12.68 22.60
C SER A 36 3.49 14.08 22.86
N GLU A 37 2.60 15.03 23.12
CA GLU A 37 2.98 16.42 23.40
C GLU A 37 3.94 16.55 24.60
N ASP A 38 3.74 15.71 25.63
CA ASP A 38 4.63 15.63 26.79
C ASP A 38 5.91 14.80 26.56
N GLY A 39 6.07 14.22 25.36
CA GLY A 39 7.24 13.45 24.95
C GLY A 39 7.38 12.06 25.57
N LYS A 40 6.45 11.64 26.44
CA LYS A 40 6.54 10.36 27.17
C LYS A 40 6.16 9.14 26.33
N TRP A 41 5.38 9.35 25.27
CA TRP A 41 4.81 8.25 24.49
C TRP A 41 5.17 8.38 23.01
N VAL A 42 5.29 7.22 22.36
CA VAL A 42 5.30 7.13 20.89
C VAL A 42 3.91 6.70 20.46
N ILE A 43 3.31 7.50 19.59
CA ILE A 43 1.99 7.26 19.02
C ILE A 43 2.21 6.76 17.60
N HIS A 44 1.92 5.48 17.38
CA HIS A 44 1.86 4.90 16.04
C HIS A 44 0.40 4.83 15.61
N LYS A 45 0.05 5.59 14.56
CA LYS A 45 -1.29 5.61 13.98
C LYS A 45 -1.25 4.98 12.59
N THR A 46 -2.16 4.05 12.35
CA THR A 46 -2.36 3.42 11.04
C THR A 46 -3.79 3.72 10.58
N ILE A 47 -3.93 4.24 9.36
CA ILE A 47 -5.21 4.44 8.68
C ILE A 47 -5.25 3.46 7.51
N ILE A 48 -6.32 2.67 7.46
CA ILE A 48 -6.59 1.74 6.37
C ILE A 48 -7.85 2.23 5.69
N THR A 49 -7.73 2.63 4.42
CA THR A 49 -8.83 3.17 3.61
C THR A 49 -9.19 2.18 2.52
N ASP A 50 -10.35 1.54 2.66
CA ASP A 50 -10.95 0.68 1.64
C ASP A 50 -11.91 1.46 0.75
N ILE A 51 -11.72 1.41 -0.57
CA ILE A 51 -12.64 2.02 -1.54
C ILE A 51 -13.42 0.89 -2.22
N LYS A 52 -14.74 0.89 -2.06
CA LYS A 52 -15.63 -0.14 -2.63
C LYS A 52 -16.78 0.49 -3.41
N PRO A 53 -17.26 -0.15 -4.50
CA PRO A 53 -18.39 0.36 -5.26
C PRO A 53 -19.68 0.28 -4.44
N VAL A 54 -20.49 1.34 -4.48
CA VAL A 54 -21.78 1.43 -3.77
C VAL A 54 -22.71 0.27 -4.15
N SER A 55 -22.67 -0.15 -5.41
CA SER A 55 -23.49 -1.25 -5.94
C SER A 55 -23.30 -2.60 -5.23
N TYR A 56 -22.16 -2.81 -4.57
CA TYR A 56 -21.97 -3.98 -3.71
C TYR A 56 -22.87 -3.92 -2.48
N PHE A 57 -22.90 -2.77 -1.80
CA PHE A 57 -23.71 -2.57 -0.61
C PHE A 57 -25.21 -2.59 -0.94
N GLU A 58 -25.60 -1.97 -2.07
CA GLU A 58 -26.98 -2.05 -2.57
C GLU A 58 -27.44 -3.49 -2.80
N LYS A 59 -26.57 -4.41 -3.21
CA LYS A 59 -26.92 -5.82 -3.44
C LYS A 59 -26.90 -6.68 -2.19
N VAL A 60 -26.12 -6.32 -1.19
CA VAL A 60 -25.87 -7.16 0.00
C VAL A 60 -26.72 -6.72 1.20
N LEU A 61 -27.09 -5.45 1.27
CA LEU A 61 -27.81 -4.87 2.40
C LEU A 61 -29.27 -4.49 2.09
N ALA A 62 -29.70 -4.51 0.83
CA ALA A 62 -31.09 -4.26 0.43
C ALA A 62 -31.89 -5.55 0.27
#